data_AF-A0A0U3EB28-F1
#
_entry.id   AF-A0A0U3EB28-F1
#
_cell.length_a   1.000
_cell.length_b   1.000
_cell.length_c   1.000
_cell.angle_alpha   90.00
_cell.angle_beta   90.00
_cell.angle_gamma   90.00
#
_symmetry.space_group_name_H-M   'P 1'
#
loop_
_entity.id
_entity.type
_entity.pdbx_description
1 polymer ?
#
loop_
_entity_poly.entity_id
_entity_poly.type
_entity_poly.pdbx_seq_one_letter_code
_entity_poly.pdbx_strand_id
1 'polypeptide(L)'
;MSEQDKKNESNGGGVLARRRFMNTAALAGLSIGAIACTDKAASTAAAPAASGAAPAHSGGAANATHLKPGELDTYYGLWSGGHTGDVRVLGLPSGREIHRIPCFNPDALVGWGVTNESKKVMGTKADGSLRYTVADTHHVHASYKDGNYDGRYAWVNDKINSRIARIRLDYL
;
A
#
# COMPACT_ATOMS: atom_id res chain seq x y z
N MET A 1 10.86 -33.98 -8.61
CA MET A 1 11.52 -32.70 -8.91
C MET A 1 12.07 -32.74 -10.32
N SER A 2 11.72 -31.75 -11.14
CA SER A 2 12.16 -31.64 -12.52
C SER A 2 13.49 -30.88 -12.61
N GLU A 3 14.25 -31.04 -13.69
CA GLU A 3 15.55 -30.35 -13.87
C GLU A 3 15.45 -28.81 -13.91
N GLN A 4 14.26 -28.26 -14.08
CA GLN A 4 14.03 -26.81 -13.97
C GLN A 4 14.12 -26.30 -12.52
N ASP A 5 13.86 -27.15 -11.52
CA ASP A 5 13.92 -26.78 -10.11
C ASP A 5 15.36 -26.61 -9.61
N LYS A 6 16.33 -27.33 -10.21
CA LYS A 6 17.76 -27.22 -9.87
C LYS A 6 18.41 -25.94 -10.38
N LYS A 7 17.83 -25.26 -11.37
CA LYS A 7 18.39 -24.05 -11.97
C LYS A 7 18.13 -22.77 -11.15
N ASN A 8 17.19 -22.82 -10.21
CA ASN A 8 16.80 -21.65 -9.42
C ASN A 8 17.57 -21.48 -8.10
N GLU A 9 18.21 -22.54 -7.59
CA GLU A 9 19.07 -22.45 -6.39
C GLU A 9 20.44 -21.82 -6.68
N SER A 10 20.92 -21.83 -7.93
CA SER A 10 22.23 -21.28 -8.29
C SER A 10 22.27 -19.76 -8.40
N ASN A 11 21.11 -19.08 -8.34
CA ASN A 11 21.03 -17.61 -8.49
C ASN A 11 21.01 -16.83 -7.16
N GLY A 12 21.01 -17.52 -6.01
CA GLY A 12 21.01 -16.89 -4.68
C GLY A 12 22.35 -16.27 -4.24
N GLY A 13 23.47 -16.68 -4.86
CA GLY A 13 24.81 -16.21 -4.50
C GLY A 13 25.05 -14.72 -4.82
N GLY A 14 24.42 -14.20 -5.89
CA GLY A 14 24.63 -12.83 -6.36
C GLY A 14 24.02 -11.73 -5.48
N VAL A 15 23.01 -12.07 -4.67
CA VAL A 15 22.35 -11.14 -3.74
C VAL A 15 23.13 -11.05 -2.42
N LEU A 16 23.64 -12.17 -1.92
CA LEU A 16 24.54 -12.20 -0.76
C LEU A 16 25.88 -11.51 -1.05
N ALA A 17 26.45 -11.72 -2.25
CA ALA A 17 27.69 -11.08 -2.68
C ALA A 17 27.56 -9.56 -2.80
N ARG A 18 26.45 -9.06 -3.37
CA ARG A 18 26.17 -7.61 -3.45
C ARG A 18 25.99 -6.96 -2.09
N ARG A 19 25.29 -7.62 -1.15
CA ARG A 19 25.11 -7.13 0.22
C ARG A 19 26.44 -7.07 0.99
N ARG A 20 27.30 -8.08 0.82
CA ARG A 20 28.65 -8.06 1.41
C ARG A 20 29.53 -6.96 0.80
N PHE A 21 29.52 -6.79 -0.52
CA PHE A 21 30.28 -5.74 -1.19
C PHE A 21 29.90 -4.32 -0.74
N MET A 22 28.59 -4.01 -0.68
CA MET A 22 28.12 -2.70 -0.23
C MET A 22 28.44 -2.42 1.25
N ASN A 23 28.34 -3.43 2.11
CA ASN A 23 28.68 -3.28 3.53
C ASN A 23 30.19 -3.08 3.75
N THR A 24 31.04 -3.75 2.98
CA THR A 24 32.51 -3.58 3.05
C THR A 24 32.94 -2.23 2.48
N ALA A 25 32.29 -1.74 1.41
CA ALA A 25 32.57 -0.42 0.83
C ALA A 25 32.20 0.74 1.78
N ALA A 26 31.12 0.62 2.54
CA ALA A 26 30.72 1.62 3.55
C ALA A 26 31.73 1.72 4.71
N LEU A 27 32.38 0.61 5.08
CA LEU A 27 33.39 0.59 6.15
C LEU A 27 34.74 1.17 5.69
N ALA A 28 35.10 1.00 4.41
CA ALA A 28 36.33 1.56 3.84
C ALA A 28 36.21 3.05 3.46
N GLY A 29 35.01 3.56 3.20
CA GLY A 29 34.78 4.97 2.90
C GLY A 29 34.99 5.92 4.09
N LEU A 30 34.86 5.41 5.33
CA LEU A 30 35.04 6.19 6.57
C LEU A 30 36.51 6.34 6.98
N SER A 31 37.44 5.56 6.42
CA SER A 31 38.86 5.57 6.81
C SER A 31 39.79 6.27 5.81
N ILE A 32 39.31 6.63 4.61
CA ILE A 32 40.12 7.31 3.58
C ILE A 32 39.74 8.79 3.41
N GLY A 33 38.55 9.21 3.87
CA GLY A 33 38.06 10.60 3.72
C GLY A 33 38.76 11.66 4.59
N ALA A 34 39.74 11.30 5.42
CA ALA A 34 40.40 12.20 6.38
C ALA A 34 41.89 12.48 6.09
N ILE A 35 42.40 12.20 4.88
CA ILE A 35 43.83 12.38 4.53
C ILE A 35 44.04 13.36 3.34
N ALA A 36 43.03 14.16 2.96
CA ALA A 36 43.16 15.08 1.82
C ALA A 36 43.33 16.58 2.17
N CYS A 37 43.46 16.95 3.45
CA CYS A 37 43.67 18.35 3.86
C CYS A 37 44.61 18.44 5.07
N THR A 38 45.93 18.38 4.87
CA THR A 38 46.89 18.78 5.91
C THR A 38 48.06 19.56 5.32
N ASP A 39 47.89 20.88 5.24
CA ASP A 39 48.98 21.86 5.33
C ASP A 39 48.74 22.71 6.59
N LYS A 40 48.87 22.11 7.79
CA LYS A 40 49.29 22.80 9.02
C LYS A 40 49.52 21.81 10.15
N ALA A 41 50.71 21.86 10.75
CA ALA A 41 51.00 21.23 12.03
C ALA A 41 50.31 22.01 13.17
N ALA A 42 49.64 21.29 14.07
CA ALA A 42 49.65 21.47 15.54
C ALA A 42 48.33 21.11 16.23
N SER A 43 48.49 20.53 17.42
CA SER A 43 47.52 20.26 18.49
C SER A 43 46.80 18.90 18.48
N THR A 44 47.37 17.97 19.25
CA THR A 44 46.69 16.80 19.83
C THR A 44 45.68 17.28 20.87
N ALA A 45 44.46 17.60 20.43
CA ALA A 45 43.30 17.64 21.30
C ALA A 45 42.57 16.29 21.17
N ALA A 46 42.46 15.56 22.27
CA ALA A 46 41.69 14.32 22.32
C ALA A 46 40.23 14.61 21.94
N ALA A 47 39.78 14.06 20.82
CA ALA A 47 38.39 14.13 20.40
C ALA A 47 37.51 13.40 21.44
N PRO A 48 36.34 13.96 21.81
CA PRO A 48 35.43 13.26 22.71
C PRO A 48 34.98 11.95 22.03
N ALA A 49 34.98 10.87 22.80
CA ALA A 49 34.50 9.57 22.35
C ALA A 49 33.10 9.73 21.76
N ALA A 50 32.96 9.36 20.48
CA ALA A 50 31.68 9.35 19.80
C ALA A 50 30.69 8.53 20.65
N SER A 51 29.63 9.19 21.11
CA SER A 51 28.49 8.54 21.74
C SER A 51 28.03 7.42 20.83
N GLY A 52 28.02 6.18 21.35
CA GLY A 52 27.66 4.98 20.60
C GLY A 52 26.38 5.21 19.81
N ALA A 53 26.41 4.84 18.53
CA ALA A 53 25.23 4.87 17.67
C ALA A 53 24.07 4.18 18.40
N ALA A 54 22.95 4.89 18.51
CA ALA A 54 21.71 4.30 19.00
C ALA A 54 21.45 3.00 18.21
N PRO A 55 21.03 1.91 18.87
CA PRO A 55 20.72 0.68 18.17
C PRO A 55 19.73 1.01 17.06
N ALA A 56 20.11 0.67 15.83
CA ALA A 56 19.20 0.72 14.69
C ALA A 56 17.94 -0.04 15.11
N HIS A 57 16.78 0.63 15.05
CA HIS A 57 15.51 -0.08 15.16
C HIS A 57 15.57 -1.22 14.14
N SER A 58 15.62 -2.45 14.64
CA SER A 58 15.44 -3.65 13.83
C SER A 58 14.06 -3.52 13.18
N GLY A 59 14.02 -3.02 11.95
CA GLY A 59 12.79 -2.78 11.23
C GLY A 59 12.06 -4.10 11.00
N GLY A 60 10.83 -4.16 11.52
CA GLY A 60 9.87 -5.21 11.23
C GLY A 60 9.95 -6.42 12.15
N ALA A 61 9.25 -6.37 13.29
CA ALA A 61 8.56 -7.58 13.70
C ALA A 61 7.68 -7.98 12.51
N ALA A 62 7.99 -9.11 11.87
CA ALA A 62 7.16 -9.63 10.80
C ALA A 62 5.77 -9.88 11.41
N ASN A 63 4.81 -8.98 11.16
CA ASN A 63 3.43 -9.26 11.50
C ASN A 63 3.06 -10.56 10.82
N ALA A 64 2.70 -11.58 11.60
CA ALA A 64 2.28 -12.85 11.05
C ALA A 64 1.15 -12.58 10.05
N THR A 65 1.32 -12.99 8.80
CA THR A 65 0.31 -12.83 7.76
C THR A 65 -0.93 -13.68 8.05
N HIS A 66 -0.78 -14.69 8.91
CA HIS A 66 -1.86 -15.55 9.35
C HIS A 66 -2.39 -15.09 10.71
N LEU A 67 -3.59 -14.51 10.69
CA LEU A 67 -4.37 -14.18 11.90
C LEU A 67 -5.29 -15.35 12.25
N LYS A 68 -5.34 -15.71 13.53
CA LYS A 68 -6.21 -16.77 14.05
C LYS A 68 -7.67 -16.32 14.11
N PRO A 69 -8.64 -17.25 14.18
CA PRO A 69 -10.02 -16.89 14.49
C PRO A 69 -10.11 -16.08 15.79
N GLY A 70 -10.79 -14.94 15.74
CA GLY A 70 -10.90 -13.99 16.85
C GLY A 70 -9.85 -12.86 16.85
N GLU A 71 -8.82 -12.94 16.01
CA GLU A 71 -7.83 -11.86 15.84
C GLU A 71 -8.26 -10.87 14.75
N LEU A 72 -7.98 -9.58 14.98
CA LEU A 72 -8.33 -8.47 14.10
C LEU A 72 -7.15 -8.06 13.22
N ASP A 73 -7.47 -7.62 12.01
CA ASP A 73 -6.54 -6.90 11.15
C ASP A 73 -6.20 -5.53 11.75
N THR A 74 -4.99 -5.05 11.47
CA THR A 74 -4.48 -3.77 12.00
C THR A 74 -4.80 -2.59 11.08
N TYR A 75 -5.00 -2.86 9.78
CA TYR A 75 -5.31 -1.83 8.78
C TYR A 75 -6.46 -2.25 7.90
N TYR A 76 -7.19 -1.25 7.41
CA TYR A 76 -8.10 -1.39 6.29
C TYR A 76 -7.39 -1.05 4.98
N GLY A 77 -7.51 -1.93 3.99
CA GLY A 77 -7.16 -1.65 2.61
C GLY A 77 -8.41 -1.31 1.82
N LEU A 78 -8.42 -0.16 1.13
CA LEU A 78 -9.43 0.15 0.13
C LEU A 78 -8.91 -0.31 -1.24
N TRP A 79 -9.68 -1.17 -1.90
CA TRP A 79 -9.29 -1.78 -3.16
C TRP A 79 -10.26 -1.44 -4.27
N SER A 80 -9.72 -1.13 -5.44
CA SER A 80 -10.51 -1.10 -6.66
C SER A 80 -10.99 -2.51 -7.02
N GLY A 81 -12.23 -2.62 -7.51
CA GLY A 81 -12.75 -3.85 -8.10
C GLY A 81 -12.32 -4.07 -9.56
N GLY A 82 -11.70 -3.08 -10.21
CA GLY A 82 -11.46 -3.13 -11.65
C GLY A 82 -12.80 -3.14 -12.41
N HIS A 83 -12.88 -4.03 -13.39
CA HIS A 83 -14.04 -4.25 -14.24
C HIS A 83 -15.32 -4.69 -13.50
N THR A 84 -15.25 -5.05 -12.21
CA THR A 84 -16.46 -5.31 -11.41
C THR A 84 -17.16 -4.04 -10.94
N GLY A 85 -16.52 -2.86 -11.07
CA GLY A 85 -17.17 -1.55 -10.91
C GLY A 85 -17.51 -1.16 -9.46
N ASP A 86 -17.00 -1.90 -8.48
CA ASP A 86 -17.17 -1.76 -7.04
C ASP A 86 -15.86 -1.37 -6.35
N VAL A 87 -15.94 -1.06 -5.05
CA VAL A 87 -14.78 -0.89 -4.16
C VAL A 87 -14.85 -1.93 -3.06
N ARG A 88 -13.71 -2.47 -2.64
CA ARG A 88 -13.61 -3.53 -1.64
C ARG A 88 -12.84 -3.05 -0.43
N VAL A 89 -13.25 -3.52 0.74
CA VAL A 89 -12.57 -3.28 2.01
C VAL A 89 -11.88 -4.56 2.42
N LEU A 90 -10.55 -4.52 2.53
CA LEU A 90 -9.73 -5.65 2.96
C LEU A 90 -9.19 -5.40 4.37
N GLY A 91 -8.99 -6.46 5.13
CA GLY A 91 -8.18 -6.44 6.34
C GLY A 91 -6.71 -6.75 6.02
N LEU A 92 -5.77 -5.99 6.59
CA LEU A 92 -4.34 -6.29 6.50
C LEU A 92 -3.74 -6.53 7.90
N PRO A 93 -2.85 -7.54 8.05
CA PRO A 93 -2.13 -8.26 6.99
C PRO A 93 -2.83 -9.52 6.43
N SER A 94 -4.03 -9.87 6.88
CA SER A 94 -4.65 -11.15 6.50
C SER A 94 -5.04 -11.24 5.02
N GLY A 95 -5.29 -10.11 4.36
CA GLY A 95 -5.72 -10.03 2.97
C GLY A 95 -7.18 -10.43 2.74
N ARG A 96 -7.97 -10.62 3.80
CA ARG A 96 -9.39 -11.02 3.71
C ARG A 96 -10.26 -9.86 3.23
N GLU A 97 -11.16 -10.11 2.28
CA GLU A 97 -12.22 -9.16 1.89
C GLU A 97 -13.28 -9.13 3.01
N ILE A 98 -13.42 -7.98 3.68
CA ILE A 98 -14.36 -7.76 4.78
C ILE A 98 -15.71 -7.29 4.25
N HIS A 99 -15.68 -6.44 3.21
CA HIS A 99 -16.89 -5.82 2.69
C HIS A 99 -16.72 -5.39 1.22
N ARG A 100 -17.85 -5.31 0.51
CA ARG A 100 -17.94 -4.85 -0.87
C ARG A 100 -18.92 -3.70 -0.97
N ILE A 101 -18.42 -2.56 -1.46
CA ILE A 101 -19.17 -1.31 -1.61
C ILE A 101 -19.56 -1.15 -3.08
N PRO A 102 -20.84 -1.33 -3.44
CA PRO A 102 -21.28 -1.13 -4.81
C PRO A 102 -21.17 0.36 -5.16
N CYS A 103 -20.58 0.65 -6.32
CA CYS A 103 -20.36 2.03 -6.78
C CYS A 103 -21.11 2.27 -8.09
N PHE A 104 -20.68 1.59 -9.16
CA PHE A 104 -21.10 1.92 -10.51
C PHE A 104 -21.92 0.83 -11.21
N ASN A 105 -21.82 -0.41 -10.73
CA ASN A 105 -22.57 -1.56 -11.26
C ASN A 105 -23.72 -1.93 -10.34
N PRO A 106 -24.84 -2.46 -10.87
CA PRO A 106 -25.92 -2.97 -10.05
C PRO A 106 -25.43 -4.11 -9.15
N ASP A 107 -25.87 -4.11 -7.90
CA ASP A 107 -25.57 -5.18 -6.95
C ASP A 107 -26.86 -5.84 -6.46
N ALA A 108 -26.93 -7.15 -6.63
CA ALA A 108 -28.10 -7.95 -6.27
C ALA A 108 -28.18 -8.25 -4.76
N LEU A 109 -27.07 -8.15 -4.03
CA LEU A 109 -27.05 -8.43 -2.59
C LEU A 109 -27.77 -7.34 -1.80
N VAL A 110 -27.47 -6.06 -2.07
CA VAL A 110 -28.06 -4.92 -1.35
C VAL A 110 -29.06 -4.12 -2.20
N GLY A 111 -29.30 -4.52 -3.45
CA GLY A 111 -30.25 -3.85 -4.36
C GLY A 111 -29.76 -2.52 -4.94
N TRP A 112 -28.44 -2.27 -4.90
CA TRP A 112 -27.86 -1.08 -5.54
C TRP A 112 -28.12 -1.10 -7.04
N GLY A 113 -28.60 0.00 -7.60
CA GLY A 113 -29.07 0.09 -8.98
C GLY A 113 -30.53 -0.36 -9.20
N VAL A 114 -31.19 -0.90 -8.17
CA VAL A 114 -32.60 -1.29 -8.20
C VAL A 114 -33.45 -0.34 -7.36
N THR A 115 -33.01 -0.03 -6.14
CA THR A 115 -33.72 0.88 -5.22
C THR A 115 -33.82 2.31 -5.76
N ASN A 116 -34.83 3.06 -5.32
CA ASN A 116 -35.03 4.44 -5.78
C ASN A 116 -33.85 5.34 -5.35
N GLU A 117 -33.31 5.09 -4.16
CA GLU A 117 -32.20 5.83 -3.58
C GLU A 117 -30.92 5.62 -4.39
N SER A 118 -30.59 4.38 -4.73
CA SER A 118 -29.40 4.07 -5.52
C SER A 118 -29.52 4.52 -6.96
N LYS A 119 -30.69 4.38 -7.59
CA LYS A 119 -30.96 4.92 -8.94
C LYS A 119 -30.79 6.44 -9.00
N LYS A 120 -31.21 7.15 -7.94
CA LYS A 120 -30.99 8.60 -7.83
C LYS A 120 -29.51 8.97 -7.79
N VAL A 121 -28.67 8.15 -7.16
CA VAL A 121 -27.21 8.36 -7.09
C VAL A 121 -26.53 7.97 -8.40
N MET A 122 -26.88 6.81 -8.98
CA MET A 122 -26.25 6.28 -10.20
C MET A 122 -26.66 7.03 -11.47
N GLY A 123 -27.85 7.64 -11.46
CA GLY A 123 -28.47 8.30 -12.59
C GLY A 123 -29.19 7.34 -13.53
N THR A 124 -30.35 7.78 -14.03
CA THR A 124 -31.21 7.01 -14.95
C THR A 124 -31.39 7.73 -16.28
N LYS A 125 -31.86 6.99 -17.29
CA LYS A 125 -32.43 7.54 -18.51
C LYS A 125 -33.86 8.05 -18.24
N ALA A 126 -34.50 8.66 -19.23
CA ALA A 126 -35.86 9.18 -19.11
C ALA A 126 -36.91 8.09 -18.82
N ASP A 127 -36.65 6.85 -19.24
CA ASP A 127 -37.51 5.68 -18.98
C ASP A 127 -37.30 5.05 -17.58
N GLY A 128 -36.43 5.63 -16.75
CA GLY A 128 -36.12 5.13 -15.41
C GLY A 128 -35.12 3.97 -15.36
N SER A 129 -34.64 3.48 -16.51
CA SER A 129 -33.56 2.49 -16.55
C SER A 129 -32.21 3.12 -16.22
N LEU A 130 -31.26 2.35 -15.69
CA LEU A 130 -29.92 2.86 -15.38
C LEU A 130 -29.22 3.35 -16.65
N ARG A 131 -28.47 4.46 -16.53
CA ARG A 131 -27.69 4.99 -17.67
C ARG A 131 -26.57 4.02 -18.07
N TYR A 132 -25.93 3.41 -17.09
CA TYR A 132 -24.82 2.47 -17.25
C TYR A 132 -25.04 1.28 -16.32
N THR A 133 -24.64 0.09 -16.78
CA THR A 133 -24.72 -1.17 -16.02
C THR A 133 -23.38 -1.89 -15.92
N VAL A 134 -22.33 -1.31 -16.52
CA VAL A 134 -20.94 -1.78 -16.49
C VAL A 134 -20.03 -0.61 -16.16
N ALA A 135 -18.86 -0.89 -15.58
CA ALA A 135 -17.91 0.11 -15.12
C ALA A 135 -16.52 -0.50 -14.93
N ASP A 136 -15.52 0.36 -14.80
CA ASP A 136 -14.13 -0.06 -14.56
C ASP A 136 -13.46 0.87 -13.54
N THR A 137 -13.39 0.40 -12.30
CA THR A 137 -12.76 1.11 -11.18
C THR A 137 -11.23 1.01 -11.23
N HIS A 138 -10.48 2.09 -10.98
CA HIS A 138 -9.01 2.04 -11.04
C HIS A 138 -8.37 2.56 -9.76
N HIS A 139 -8.51 3.86 -9.49
CA HIS A 139 -7.80 4.54 -8.42
C HIS A 139 -8.76 4.86 -7.30
N VAL A 140 -8.53 4.27 -6.11
CA VAL A 140 -9.27 4.58 -4.89
C VAL A 140 -8.38 5.31 -3.90
N HIS A 141 -8.84 6.46 -3.41
CA HIS A 141 -8.11 7.27 -2.44
C HIS A 141 -9.04 7.86 -1.38
N ALA A 142 -8.63 7.79 -0.11
CA ALA A 142 -9.35 8.39 1.00
C ALA A 142 -9.03 9.88 1.17
N SER A 143 -9.92 10.62 1.82
CA SER A 143 -9.73 12.05 2.12
C SER A 143 -8.60 12.28 3.11
N TYR A 144 -7.97 13.44 2.97
CA TYR A 144 -6.90 13.90 3.83
C TYR A 144 -7.30 15.19 4.57
N LYS A 145 -6.74 15.35 5.76
CA LYS A 145 -6.62 16.61 6.48
C LYS A 145 -5.17 16.74 6.95
N ASP A 146 -4.53 17.85 6.63
CA ASP A 146 -3.15 18.15 7.02
C ASP A 146 -2.16 17.02 6.68
N GLY A 147 -2.32 16.43 5.49
CA GLY A 147 -1.46 15.35 4.97
C GLY A 147 -1.75 13.96 5.53
N ASN A 148 -2.71 13.80 6.45
CA ASN A 148 -3.08 12.51 7.03
C ASN A 148 -4.50 12.09 6.62
N TYR A 149 -4.76 10.79 6.48
CA TYR A 149 -6.11 10.30 6.23
C TYR A 149 -7.05 10.71 7.36
N ASP A 150 -8.18 11.32 7.02
CA ASP A 150 -9.15 11.82 8.00
C ASP A 150 -10.37 10.90 8.19
N GLY A 151 -10.44 9.82 7.41
CA GLY A 151 -11.47 8.78 7.54
C GLY A 151 -12.89 9.22 7.15
N ARG A 152 -13.08 10.35 6.45
CA ARG A 152 -14.43 10.84 6.12
C ARG A 152 -15.00 10.27 4.83
N TYR A 153 -14.19 10.28 3.77
CA TYR A 153 -14.62 9.89 2.44
C TYR A 153 -13.53 9.11 1.70
N ALA A 154 -13.95 8.39 0.65
CA ALA A 154 -13.06 7.91 -0.40
C ALA A 154 -13.63 8.27 -1.78
N TRP A 155 -12.75 8.36 -2.78
CA TRP A 155 -13.12 8.57 -4.18
C TRP A 155 -12.59 7.44 -5.03
N VAL A 156 -13.38 7.05 -6.03
CA VAL A 156 -12.99 6.09 -7.05
C VAL A 156 -13.48 6.54 -8.42
N ASN A 157 -12.65 6.39 -9.44
CA ASN A 157 -13.03 6.69 -10.82
C ASN A 157 -13.67 5.48 -11.51
N ASP A 158 -14.53 5.74 -12.50
CA ASP A 158 -14.96 4.79 -13.52
C ASP A 158 -14.35 5.20 -14.86
N LYS A 159 -13.40 4.39 -15.34
CA LYS A 159 -12.61 4.70 -16.54
C LYS A 159 -13.46 4.66 -17.81
N ILE A 160 -14.36 3.69 -17.96
CA ILE A 160 -15.02 3.44 -19.24
C ILE A 160 -16.21 4.37 -19.49
N ASN A 161 -16.82 4.95 -18.44
CA ASN A 161 -17.92 5.90 -18.59
C ASN A 161 -17.60 7.31 -18.07
N SER A 162 -16.34 7.62 -17.74
CA SER A 162 -15.90 8.95 -17.30
C SER A 162 -16.68 9.49 -16.10
N ARG A 163 -16.80 8.69 -15.04
CA ARG A 163 -17.51 9.07 -13.79
C ARG A 163 -16.57 9.04 -12.60
N ILE A 164 -16.96 9.71 -11.52
CA ILE A 164 -16.31 9.61 -10.20
C ILE A 164 -17.38 9.38 -9.14
N ALA A 165 -17.13 8.45 -8.23
CA ALA A 165 -17.96 8.19 -7.06
C ALA A 165 -17.26 8.71 -5.81
N ARG A 166 -18.06 9.22 -4.87
CA ARG A 166 -17.62 9.55 -3.51
C ARG A 166 -18.33 8.62 -2.53
N ILE A 167 -17.54 7.88 -1.76
CA ILE A 167 -17.97 6.93 -0.75
C ILE A 167 -17.86 7.61 0.61
N ARG A 168 -18.88 7.47 1.45
CA ARG A 168 -18.84 7.84 2.87
C ARG A 168 -18.23 6.69 3.66
N LEU A 169 -17.29 6.99 4.57
CA LEU A 169 -16.57 5.98 5.34
C LEU A 169 -17.10 5.80 6.77
N ASP A 170 -18.14 6.54 7.14
CA ASP A 170 -18.74 6.50 8.48
C ASP A 170 -19.87 5.47 8.62
N TYR A 171 -20.26 4.82 7.52
CA TYR A 171 -21.28 3.79 7.50
C TYR A 171 -20.82 2.62 6.62
N LEU A 172 -21.02 1.41 7.14
CA LEU A 172 -20.92 0.15 6.41
C LEU A 172 -22.31 -0.47 6.32
#